data_AF-A0A077F601-F1
#
_entry.id   AF-A0A077F601-F1
#
_cell.length_a   1.000
_cell.length_b   1.000
_cell.length_c   1.000
_cell.angle_alpha   90.00
_cell.angle_beta   90.00
_cell.angle_gamma   90.00
#
_symmetry.space_group_name_H-M   'P 1'
#
loop_
_entity.id
_entity.type
_entity.pdbx_description
1 polymer ?
#
loop_
_entity_poly.entity_id
_entity_poly.type
_entity_poly.pdbx_seq_one_letter_code
_entity_poly.pdbx_strand_id
1 'polypeptide(L)'
;MNKTLHGTVTVQVGEELFDLVPTLKAVRAIEARFGGLRGASQVITALSVDGVAIIIAAGAGLEGKAAEAISEKVWQAGVLEVSPQVNAYLAALYNPRGPDKGNAAAGKA
;
A
#
# COMPACT_ATOMS: atom_id res chain seq x y z
N MET A 1 14.93 -15.02 9.51
CA MET A 1 14.33 -13.71 9.84
C MET A 1 14.12 -12.94 8.54
N ASN A 2 12.87 -12.81 8.08
CA ASN A 2 12.52 -12.13 6.83
C ASN A 2 12.68 -10.61 7.05
N LYS A 3 13.66 -9.97 6.40
CA LYS A 3 14.07 -8.56 6.63
C LYS A 3 13.03 -7.53 6.13
N THR A 4 11.82 -7.95 5.80
CA THR A 4 10.84 -7.17 5.00
C THR A 4 9.55 -6.82 5.76
N LEU A 5 9.48 -7.04 7.08
CA LEU A 5 8.30 -6.68 7.90
C LEU A 5 8.25 -5.20 8.29
N HIS A 6 9.30 -4.42 8.01
CA HIS A 6 9.29 -3.00 8.30
C HIS A 6 8.29 -2.27 7.40
N GLY A 7 7.42 -1.45 8.00
CA GLY A 7 6.42 -0.69 7.25
C GLY A 7 5.14 -1.46 6.91
N THR A 8 4.87 -2.60 7.53
CA THR A 8 3.54 -3.23 7.47
C THR A 8 2.52 -2.30 8.13
N VAL A 9 1.39 -2.06 7.46
CA VAL A 9 0.32 -1.17 7.94
C VAL A 9 -0.99 -1.93 7.93
N THR A 10 -1.68 -1.96 9.07
CA THR A 10 -3.05 -2.48 9.14
C THR A 10 -4.01 -1.36 8.74
N VAL A 11 -4.83 -1.61 7.72
CA VAL A 11 -5.87 -0.70 7.24
C VAL A 11 -7.23 -1.27 7.63
N GLN A 12 -8.04 -0.45 8.28
CA GLN A 12 -9.45 -0.74 8.55
C GLN A 12 -10.33 -0.27 7.40
N VAL A 13 -11.14 -1.18 6.86
CA VAL A 13 -12.17 -0.89 5.86
C VAL A 13 -13.50 -1.41 6.37
N GLY A 14 -14.32 -0.50 6.91
CA GLY A 14 -15.53 -0.86 7.64
C GLY A 14 -15.18 -1.64 8.92
N GLU A 15 -15.67 -2.87 9.04
CA GLU A 15 -15.41 -3.76 10.18
C GLU A 15 -14.21 -4.70 9.96
N GLU A 16 -13.64 -4.71 8.75
CA GLU A 16 -12.54 -5.61 8.39
C GLU A 16 -11.18 -4.92 8.48
N LEU A 17 -10.17 -5.70 8.90
CA LEU A 17 -8.78 -5.28 8.98
C LEU A 17 -7.95 -6.01 7.91
N PHE A 18 -7.13 -5.26 7.19
CA PHE A 18 -6.23 -5.78 6.17
C PHE A 18 -4.79 -5.40 6.53
N ASP A 19 -3.89 -6.38 6.58
CA ASP A 19 -2.47 -6.12 6.75
C ASP A 19 -1.80 -5.91 5.40
N LEU A 20 -1.35 -4.69 5.14
CA LEU A 20 -0.66 -4.33 3.91
C LEU A 20 0.85 -4.48 4.12
N VAL A 21 1.45 -5.40 3.38
CA VAL A 21 2.88 -5.74 3.51
C VAL A 21 3.67 -5.10 2.36
N PRO A 22 4.69 -4.26 2.66
CA PRO A 22 5.45 -3.54 1.64
C PRO A 22 6.43 -4.45 0.92
N THR A 23 5.92 -5.18 -0.08
CA THR A 23 6.71 -6.12 -0.89
C THR A 23 6.99 -5.56 -2.29
N LEU A 24 8.04 -6.07 -2.94
CA LEU A 24 8.33 -5.73 -4.35
C LEU A 24 7.16 -6.13 -5.27
N LYS A 25 6.44 -7.21 -4.95
CA LYS A 25 5.24 -7.63 -5.71
C LYS A 25 4.15 -6.56 -5.61
N ALA A 26 3.87 -6.06 -4.41
CA ALA A 26 2.87 -5.01 -4.19
C ALA A 26 3.25 -3.72 -4.91
N VAL A 27 4.52 -3.27 -4.82
CA VAL A 27 5.01 -2.09 -5.54
C VAL A 27 4.78 -2.24 -7.04
N ARG A 28 5.22 -3.36 -7.64
CA ARG A 28 5.06 -3.59 -9.08
C ARG A 28 3.60 -3.59 -9.52
N ALA A 29 2.71 -4.17 -8.72
CA ALA A 29 1.27 -4.18 -9.01
C ALA A 29 0.69 -2.75 -9.00
N ILE A 30 1.07 -1.94 -8.01
CA ILE A 30 0.67 -0.53 -7.90
C ILE A 30 1.23 0.28 -9.08
N GLU A 31 2.53 0.15 -9.38
CA GLU A 31 3.18 0.89 -10.46
C GLU A 31 2.60 0.55 -11.84
N ALA A 32 2.31 -0.72 -12.10
CA ALA A 32 1.69 -1.17 -13.33
C ALA A 32 0.32 -0.54 -13.57
N ARG A 33 -0.41 -0.18 -12.51
CA ARG A 33 -1.74 0.41 -12.60
C ARG A 33 -1.72 1.94 -12.68
N PHE A 34 -0.81 2.58 -11.96
CA PHE A 34 -0.83 4.04 -11.76
C PHE A 34 0.37 4.78 -12.40
N GLY A 35 1.29 4.08 -13.07
CA GLY A 35 2.46 4.69 -13.69
C GLY A 35 3.52 5.14 -12.68
N GLY A 36 3.62 4.44 -11.55
CA GLY A 36 4.56 4.74 -10.47
C GLY A 36 3.89 5.10 -9.14
N LEU A 37 4.68 5.14 -8.06
CA LEU A 37 4.17 5.49 -6.72
C LEU A 37 3.66 6.93 -6.61
N ARG A 38 4.15 7.86 -7.46
CA ARG A 38 3.60 9.23 -7.54
C ARG A 38 2.16 9.22 -8.05
N GLY A 39 1.85 8.41 -9.08
CA GLY A 39 0.49 8.25 -9.56
C GLY A 39 -0.42 7.62 -8.51
N ALA A 40 0.09 6.65 -7.75
CA ALA A 40 -0.62 6.08 -6.61
C ALA A 40 -0.95 7.14 -5.53
N SER A 41 -0.04 8.07 -5.25
CA SER A 41 -0.31 9.17 -4.33
C SER A 41 -1.40 10.11 -4.83
N GLN A 42 -1.43 10.40 -6.14
CA GLN A 42 -2.44 11.26 -6.74
C GLN A 42 -3.85 10.66 -6.63
N VAL A 43 -4.00 9.34 -6.82
CA VAL A 43 -5.32 8.70 -6.69
C VAL A 43 -5.85 8.70 -5.25
N ILE A 44 -4.95 8.60 -4.26
CA ILE A 44 -5.32 8.75 -2.84
C ILE A 44 -5.78 10.19 -2.57
N THR A 45 -5.02 11.19 -3.00
CA THR A 45 -5.38 12.61 -2.82
C THR A 45 -6.68 12.97 -3.54
N ALA A 46 -6.95 12.33 -4.69
CA ALA A 46 -8.20 12.49 -5.43
C ALA A 46 -9.38 11.72 -4.81
N LEU A 47 -9.19 11.03 -3.68
CA LEU A 47 -10.18 10.18 -3.01
C LEU A 47 -10.83 9.17 -3.96
N SER A 48 -10.04 8.58 -4.86
CA SER A 48 -10.52 7.57 -5.80
C SER A 48 -10.80 6.27 -5.07
N VAL A 49 -12.07 5.85 -5.02
CA VAL A 49 -12.51 4.58 -4.40
C VAL A 49 -11.73 3.40 -4.98
N ASP A 50 -11.75 3.25 -6.31
CA ASP A 50 -11.04 2.16 -6.98
C ASP A 50 -9.52 2.28 -6.86
N GLY A 51 -9.00 3.51 -6.91
CA GLY A 51 -7.57 3.75 -6.71
C GLY A 51 -7.09 3.26 -5.35
N VAL A 52 -7.82 3.63 -4.29
CA VAL A 52 -7.57 3.20 -2.91
C VAL A 52 -7.73 1.69 -2.77
N ALA A 53 -8.80 1.11 -3.32
CA ALA A 53 -9.07 -0.32 -3.26
C ALA A 53 -7.97 -1.18 -3.91
N ILE A 54 -7.47 -0.76 -5.08
CA ILE A 54 -6.38 -1.44 -5.78
C ILE A 54 -5.10 -1.43 -4.95
N ILE A 55 -4.78 -0.31 -4.27
CA ILE A 55 -3.59 -0.23 -3.41
C ILE A 55 -3.72 -1.16 -2.21
N ILE A 56 -4.91 -1.23 -1.59
CA ILE A 56 -5.21 -2.17 -0.49
C ILE A 56 -5.05 -3.61 -0.97
N ALA A 57 -5.68 -3.98 -2.09
CA ALA A 57 -5.59 -5.33 -2.63
C ALA A 57 -4.14 -5.73 -2.94
N ALA A 58 -3.35 -4.82 -3.54
CA ALA A 58 -1.95 -5.07 -3.83
C ALA A 58 -1.11 -5.24 -2.55
N GLY A 59 -1.33 -4.40 -1.54
CA GLY A 59 -0.62 -4.47 -0.25
C GLY A 59 -0.98 -5.71 0.57
N ALA A 60 -2.25 -6.10 0.58
CA ALA A 60 -2.75 -7.29 1.26
C ALA A 60 -2.52 -8.59 0.47
N GLY A 61 -1.98 -8.51 -0.75
CA GLY A 61 -1.72 -9.68 -1.61
C GLY A 61 -3.00 -10.38 -2.10
N LEU A 62 -4.11 -9.64 -2.21
CA LEU A 62 -5.39 -10.15 -2.69
C LEU A 62 -5.42 -10.23 -4.21
N GLU A 63 -6.10 -11.25 -4.74
CA GLU A 63 -6.25 -11.49 -6.17
C GLU A 63 -7.69 -11.92 -6.52
N GLY A 64 -8.06 -11.81 -7.80
CA GLY A 64 -9.38 -12.20 -8.30
C GLY A 64 -10.55 -11.54 -7.56
N LYS A 65 -11.59 -12.32 -7.25
CA LYS A 65 -12.81 -11.83 -6.58
C LYS A 65 -12.55 -11.14 -5.25
N ALA A 66 -11.51 -11.56 -4.51
CA ALA A 66 -11.18 -10.95 -3.23
C ALA A 66 -10.65 -9.52 -3.42
N ALA A 67 -9.87 -9.27 -4.48
CA ALA A 67 -9.41 -7.93 -4.84
C ALA A 67 -10.56 -7.06 -5.36
N GLU A 68 -11.44 -7.61 -6.20
CA GLU A 68 -12.60 -6.91 -6.77
C GLU A 68 -13.58 -6.44 -5.68
N ALA A 69 -13.77 -7.23 -4.62
CA ALA A 69 -14.67 -6.89 -3.52
C ALA A 69 -14.22 -5.66 -2.69
N ILE A 70 -12.94 -5.26 -2.77
CA ILE A 70 -12.42 -4.16 -1.95
C ILE A 70 -13.03 -2.81 -2.37
N SER A 71 -13.34 -2.60 -3.65
CA SER A 71 -13.96 -1.35 -4.11
C SER A 71 -15.29 -1.09 -3.41
N GLU A 72 -16.15 -2.11 -3.30
CA GLU A 72 -17.43 -2.00 -2.59
C GLU A 72 -17.21 -1.73 -1.10
N LYS A 73 -16.25 -2.41 -0.46
CA LYS A 73 -15.93 -2.20 0.96
C LYS A 73 -15.44 -0.77 1.22
N VAL A 74 -14.56 -0.24 0.37
CA VAL A 74 -14.07 1.15 0.47
C VAL A 74 -15.19 2.15 0.25
N TRP A 75 -16.11 1.87 -0.69
CA TRP A 75 -17.29 2.70 -0.92
C TRP A 75 -18.19 2.76 0.33
N GLN A 76 -18.53 1.61 0.91
CA GLN A 76 -19.38 1.52 2.11
C GLN A 76 -18.72 2.15 3.34
N ALA A 77 -17.41 1.96 3.51
CA ALA A 77 -16.66 2.55 4.62
C ALA A 77 -16.44 4.06 4.50
N GLY A 78 -16.54 4.60 3.28
CA GLY A 78 -16.19 5.99 2.97
C GLY A 78 -14.69 6.14 2.70
N VAL A 79 -14.35 6.49 1.45
CA VAL A 79 -12.97 6.64 0.99
C VAL A 79 -12.17 7.69 1.78
N LEU A 80 -12.83 8.72 2.33
CA LEU A 80 -12.19 9.74 3.16
C LEU A 80 -11.59 9.16 4.45
N GLU A 81 -12.24 8.17 5.05
CA GLU A 81 -11.79 7.50 6.29
C GLU A 81 -10.63 6.52 6.03
N VAL A 82 -10.67 5.86 4.86
CA VAL A 82 -9.69 4.83 4.49
C VAL A 82 -8.39 5.44 3.95
N SER A 83 -8.49 6.55 3.20
CA SER A 83 -7.36 7.14 2.46
C SER A 83 -6.13 7.50 3.31
N PRO A 84 -6.25 8.08 4.53
CA PRO A 84 -5.09 8.38 5.36
C PRO A 84 -4.25 7.15 5.74
N GLN A 85 -4.92 6.02 5.98
CA GLN A 85 -4.27 4.76 6.36
C GLN A 85 -3.50 4.16 5.16
N VAL A 86 -4.11 4.22 3.98
CA VAL A 86 -3.47 3.78 2.72
C VAL A 86 -2.30 4.71 2.35
N ASN A 87 -2.39 6.01 2.66
CA ASN A 87 -1.28 6.93 2.49
C ASN A 87 -0.08 6.58 3.40
N ALA A 88 -0.33 6.11 4.63
CA ALA A 88 0.73 5.64 5.52
C ALA A 88 1.44 4.39 4.95
N TYR A 89 0.69 3.47 4.35
CA TYR A 89 1.27 2.33 3.63
C TYR A 89 2.09 2.78 2.41
N LEU A 90 1.59 3.73 1.61
CA LEU A 90 2.35 4.25 0.46
C LEU A 90 3.64 4.94 0.90
N ALA A 91 3.64 5.63 2.04
CA ALA A 91 4.85 6.21 2.61
C ALA A 91 5.91 5.16 2.97
N ALA A 92 5.49 3.99 3.48
CA ALA A 92 6.40 2.86 3.72
C ALA A 92 7.01 2.31 2.42
N LEU A 93 6.28 2.37 1.30
CA LEU A 93 6.81 1.98 -0.02
C LEU A 93 7.85 2.95 -0.59
N TYR A 94 7.81 4.23 -0.23
CA TYR A 94 8.84 5.19 -0.64
C TYR A 94 10.22 4.87 -0.05
N ASN A 95 10.26 4.26 1.14
CA ASN A 95 11.48 3.86 1.80
C ASN A 95 11.32 2.53 2.56
N PRO A 96 11.37 1.39 1.85
CA PRO A 96 11.21 0.07 2.47
C PRO A 96 12.39 -0.32 3.38
N ARG A 97 13.47 0.48 3.44
CA ARG A 97 14.61 0.26 4.34
C ARG A 97 14.34 0.79 5.75
N GLY A 98 13.28 1.57 5.94
CA GLY A 98 12.98 2.23 7.22
C GLY A 98 13.85 3.45 7.50
N PRO A 99 13.79 3.99 8.73
CA PRO A 99 14.52 5.21 9.10
C PRO A 99 16.05 5.02 9.16
N ASP A 100 16.53 3.77 9.07
CA ASP A 100 17.95 3.46 9.14
C ASP A 100 18.67 4.02 7.92
N LYS A 101 19.49 5.04 8.17
CA LYS A 101 20.53 5.45 7.23
C LYS A 101 21.47 4.26 7.10
N GLY A 102 21.39 3.54 5.98
CA GLY A 102 22.30 2.42 5.70
C GLY A 102 23.77 2.83 5.92
N ASN A 103 24.65 1.85 6.07
CA ASN A 103 26.07 2.10 6.41
C ASN A 103 26.67 3.26 5.61
N ALA A 104 27.39 4.16 6.32
CA ALA A 104 28.03 5.35 5.74
C ALA A 104 29.10 5.05 4.69
N ALA A 105 29.48 3.78 4.54
CA ALA A 105 30.38 3.29 3.51
C ALA A 105 29.73 2.13 2.76
N ALA A 106 29.96 2.07 1.44
CA ALA A 106 29.64 0.89 0.65
C ALA A 106 30.33 -0.33 1.26
N GLY A 107 29.62 -1.46 1.35
CA GLY A 107 30.22 -2.71 1.79
C GLY A 107 31.43 -3.02 0.93
N LYS A 108 32.59 -3.29 1.56
CA LYS A 108 33.77 -3.73 0.83
C LYS A 108 33.41 -5.04 0.12
N ALA A 109 33.69 -5.07 -1.18
CA ALA A 109 33.49 -6.24 -2.04
C ALA A 109 34.29 -7.45 -1.54
#